data_AF-A0A534J539-F1
#
_entry.id   AF-A0A534J539-F1
#
_cell.length_a   1.000
_cell.length_b   1.000
_cell.length_c   1.000
_cell.angle_alpha   90.00
_cell.angle_beta   90.00
_cell.angle_gamma   90.00
#
_symmetry.space_group_name_H-M   'P 1'
#
loop_
_entity.id
_entity.type
_entity.pdbx_description
1 polymer ?
#
loop_
_entity_poly.entity_id
_entity_poly.type
_entity_poly.pdbx_seq_one_letter_code
_entity_poly.pdbx_strand_id
1 'polypeptide(L)'
;MEDRTSQLKNIARRLMREHGLEPDLSTAALEQLRTIGAAPLARGPGIRDLRHLPWCSIDNDDSRDLDQLSVAQPQGGGGVTILVAIADVDAVVQVRAPLDEHARTNTTSVYTAAEVFPMLPERLSTDLSSLAEGEERLSLVVDMTVTAAGAVDASVVYRAVVVNRAKLAYDSVAAWLEGRGPPPARAASVSGMDQQLRIQDGVAQALKRVRREQGALGLTTLEARAIYHGSALTDLRPDENNRAKELIEYFMIAANTAVAQFLERHRYASLRRVLRAPERWGRIVELARACGGSLPATPDARALSDFLAGRERAAPDRFPDLSLSIVKLLGSAEYVRKRPGEAVQGHFGLAVDDYTHATAPNRRFPDLVTQRLVKAALAGRPSPYGEEEL
;
A
#
# COMPACT_ATOMS: atom_id res chain seq x y z
N MET A 1 -30.14 -4.56 -28.18
CA MET A 1 -29.35 -3.74 -27.24
C MET A 1 -28.07 -4.51 -27.01
N GLU A 2 -27.06 -4.27 -27.84
CA GLU A 2 -25.72 -4.82 -27.66
C GLU A 2 -25.29 -4.60 -26.21
N ASP A 3 -24.81 -5.65 -25.56
CA ASP A 3 -24.48 -5.63 -24.14
C ASP A 3 -23.36 -4.60 -23.90
N ARG A 4 -23.73 -3.43 -23.36
CA ARG A 4 -22.81 -2.33 -23.05
C ARG A 4 -21.63 -2.81 -22.19
N THR A 5 -21.83 -3.85 -21.39
CA THR A 5 -20.79 -4.51 -20.60
C THR A 5 -19.72 -5.12 -21.51
N SER A 6 -20.13 -5.88 -22.52
CA SER A 6 -19.23 -6.48 -23.50
C SER A 6 -18.45 -5.42 -24.28
N GLN A 7 -19.06 -4.27 -24.60
CA GLN A 7 -18.36 -3.15 -25.24
C GLN A 7 -17.29 -2.56 -24.32
N LEU A 8 -17.60 -2.31 -23.04
CA LEU A 8 -16.65 -1.77 -22.07
C LEU A 8 -15.47 -2.72 -21.84
N LYS A 9 -15.71 -4.03 -21.76
CA LYS A 9 -14.65 -5.05 -21.67
C LYS A 9 -13.76 -5.05 -22.90
N ASN A 10 -14.32 -4.98 -24.10
CA ASN A 10 -13.54 -4.92 -25.33
C ASN A 10 -12.64 -3.66 -25.39
N ILE A 11 -13.14 -2.51 -24.92
CA ILE A 11 -12.34 -1.29 -24.79
C ILE A 11 -11.19 -1.50 -23.81
N ALA A 12 -11.47 -2.04 -22.63
CA ALA A 12 -10.47 -2.28 -21.59
C ALA A 12 -9.35 -3.23 -22.08
N ARG A 13 -9.71 -4.34 -22.72
CA ARG A 13 -8.77 -5.32 -23.28
C ARG A 13 -7.93 -4.75 -24.42
N ARG A 14 -8.51 -3.88 -25.25
CA ARG A 14 -7.77 -3.18 -26.31
C ARG A 14 -6.73 -2.24 -25.69
N LEU A 15 -7.13 -1.44 -24.71
CA LEU A 15 -6.23 -0.49 -24.01
C LEU A 15 -5.07 -1.21 -23.31
N MET A 16 -5.32 -2.36 -22.67
CA MET A 16 -4.24 -3.20 -22.12
C MET A 16 -3.15 -3.45 -23.17
N ARG A 17 -3.53 -3.92 -24.36
CA ARG A 17 -2.59 -4.24 -25.44
C ARG A 17 -1.93 -2.99 -26.04
N GLU A 18 -2.67 -1.90 -26.22
CA GLU A 18 -2.13 -0.63 -26.72
C GLU A 18 -1.05 -0.06 -25.78
N HIS A 19 -1.13 -0.34 -24.48
CA HIS A 19 -0.14 0.03 -23.48
C HIS A 19 0.93 -1.04 -23.22
N GLY A 20 0.99 -2.10 -24.04
CA GLY A 20 2.00 -3.15 -23.92
C GLY A 20 1.77 -4.14 -22.76
N LEU A 21 0.55 -4.19 -22.22
CA LEU A 21 0.15 -5.11 -21.16
C LEU A 21 -0.61 -6.32 -21.73
N GLU A 22 -0.61 -7.40 -20.96
CA GLU A 22 -1.21 -8.68 -21.29
C GLU A 22 -2.56 -8.86 -20.57
N PRO A 23 -3.70 -8.81 -21.28
CA PRO A 23 -5.01 -9.01 -20.65
C PRO A 23 -5.30 -10.48 -20.29
N ASP A 24 -4.50 -11.42 -20.81
CA ASP A 24 -4.67 -12.87 -20.62
C ASP A 24 -3.34 -13.49 -20.19
N LEU A 25 -3.40 -14.54 -19.38
CA LEU A 25 -2.22 -15.33 -19.01
C LEU A 25 -1.68 -16.11 -20.22
N SER A 26 -0.35 -16.21 -20.30
CA SER A 26 0.30 -17.10 -21.27
C SER A 26 -0.02 -18.58 -20.99
N THR A 27 0.10 -19.44 -22.01
CA THR A 27 -0.07 -20.88 -21.85
C THR A 27 0.85 -21.46 -20.78
N ALA A 28 2.11 -21.02 -20.76
CA ALA A 28 3.09 -21.45 -19.76
C ALA A 28 2.70 -21.02 -18.33
N ALA A 29 2.13 -19.80 -18.17
CA ALA A 29 1.64 -19.34 -16.87
C ALA A 29 0.42 -20.15 -16.40
N LEU A 30 -0.49 -20.50 -17.31
CA LEU A 30 -1.65 -21.35 -17.01
C LEU A 30 -1.22 -22.78 -16.63
N GLU A 31 -0.23 -23.34 -17.32
CA GLU A 31 0.34 -24.64 -16.99
C GLU A 31 1.00 -24.62 -15.61
N GLN A 32 1.83 -23.61 -15.31
CA GLN A 32 2.41 -23.44 -13.98
C GLN A 32 1.31 -23.34 -12.91
N LEU A 33 0.28 -22.52 -13.14
CA LEU A 33 -0.83 -22.34 -12.19
C LEU A 33 -1.53 -23.66 -11.85
N ARG A 34 -1.70 -24.56 -12.82
CA ARG A 34 -2.32 -25.89 -12.60
C ARG A 34 -1.48 -26.79 -11.69
N THR A 35 -0.16 -26.59 -11.63
CA THR A 35 0.73 -27.40 -10.77
C THR A 35 0.69 -26.98 -9.29
N ILE A 36 0.22 -25.77 -9.00
CA ILE A 36 0.13 -25.24 -7.63
C ILE A 36 -1.12 -25.83 -6.97
N GLY A 37 -0.94 -26.70 -5.97
CA GLY A 37 -2.04 -27.42 -5.33
C GLY A 37 -2.69 -26.70 -4.14
N ALA A 38 -1.87 -26.08 -3.28
CA ALA A 38 -2.31 -25.46 -2.03
C ALA A 38 -1.42 -24.27 -1.66
N ALA A 39 -1.90 -23.45 -0.70
CA ALA A 39 -1.15 -22.32 -0.18
C ALA A 39 0.14 -22.81 0.48
N PRO A 40 1.30 -22.18 0.23
CA PRO A 40 2.54 -22.58 0.87
C PRO A 40 2.44 -22.43 2.38
N LEU A 41 2.68 -23.53 3.08
CA LEU A 41 2.90 -23.55 4.52
C LEU A 41 4.34 -23.98 4.74
N ALA A 42 5.07 -23.22 5.55
CA ALA A 42 6.43 -23.56 5.94
C ALA A 42 6.60 -23.36 7.44
N ARG A 43 7.26 -24.32 8.08
CA ARG A 43 7.64 -24.26 9.49
C ARG A 43 9.14 -24.51 9.58
N GLY A 44 9.83 -23.79 10.45
CA GLY A 44 11.27 -23.93 10.62
C GLY A 44 11.83 -22.82 11.51
N PRO A 45 13.11 -22.91 11.90
CA PRO A 45 13.73 -22.00 12.86
C PRO A 45 13.73 -20.52 12.41
N GLY A 46 13.62 -20.26 11.09
CA GLY A 46 13.54 -18.90 10.53
C GLY A 46 12.12 -18.35 10.33
N ILE A 47 11.07 -19.08 10.74
CA ILE A 47 9.67 -18.67 10.57
C ILE A 47 9.01 -18.64 11.94
N ARG A 48 8.61 -17.45 12.39
CA ARG A 48 7.94 -17.27 13.69
C ARG A 48 6.48 -17.72 13.62
N ASP A 49 5.97 -18.21 14.74
CA ASP A 49 4.54 -18.50 14.89
C ASP A 49 3.82 -17.33 15.57
N LEU A 50 3.11 -16.54 14.77
CA LEU A 50 2.33 -15.39 15.24
C LEU A 50 0.83 -15.59 15.09
N ARG A 51 0.38 -16.85 14.90
CA ARG A 51 -1.04 -17.19 14.72
C ARG A 51 -1.90 -16.83 15.93
N HIS A 52 -1.29 -16.72 17.11
CA HIS A 52 -1.95 -16.38 18.37
C HIS A 52 -2.33 -14.89 18.49
N LEU A 53 -1.74 -14.01 17.68
CA LEU A 53 -2.05 -12.58 17.72
C LEU A 53 -3.39 -12.26 17.04
N PRO A 54 -4.08 -11.18 17.46
CA PRO A 54 -5.38 -10.79 16.92
C PRO A 54 -5.24 -10.02 15.61
N TRP A 55 -4.62 -10.63 14.59
CA TRP A 55 -4.46 -10.00 13.28
C TRP A 55 -5.82 -9.65 12.65
N CYS A 56 -5.88 -8.49 12.00
CA CYS A 56 -7.04 -8.09 11.20
C CYS A 56 -6.59 -7.46 9.88
N SER A 57 -7.44 -7.59 8.87
CA SER A 57 -7.36 -6.79 7.64
C SER A 57 -8.43 -5.69 7.69
N ILE A 58 -8.17 -4.56 7.03
CA ILE A 58 -9.14 -3.48 6.84
C ILE A 58 -9.04 -3.07 5.38
N ASP A 59 -10.09 -3.36 4.60
CA ASP A 59 -10.08 -3.24 3.14
C ASP A 59 -11.45 -2.74 2.64
N ASN A 60 -11.67 -2.71 1.32
CA ASN A 60 -13.04 -2.54 0.81
C ASN A 60 -13.86 -3.82 1.11
N ASP A 61 -15.18 -3.67 1.16
CA ASP A 61 -16.11 -4.78 1.45
C ASP A 61 -15.89 -5.98 0.53
N ASP A 62 -15.69 -5.71 -0.76
CA ASP A 62 -15.55 -6.67 -1.86
C ASP A 62 -14.11 -7.15 -2.10
N SER A 63 -13.10 -6.55 -1.44
CA SER A 63 -11.71 -6.96 -1.58
C SER A 63 -11.50 -8.42 -1.16
N ARG A 64 -10.84 -9.20 -2.02
CA ARG A 64 -10.43 -10.58 -1.73
C ARG A 64 -8.91 -10.78 -1.81
N ASP A 65 -8.21 -9.85 -2.45
CA ASP A 65 -6.76 -9.76 -2.58
C ASP A 65 -6.12 -9.05 -1.37
N LEU A 66 -6.24 -9.68 -0.20
CA LEU A 66 -5.80 -9.10 1.07
C LEU A 66 -4.28 -9.23 1.20
N ASP A 67 -3.57 -8.14 0.90
CA ASP A 67 -2.11 -8.10 0.95
C ASP A 67 -1.54 -8.02 2.36
N GLN A 68 -2.32 -7.48 3.31
CA GLN A 68 -1.78 -7.00 4.58
C GLN A 68 -2.70 -7.22 5.77
N LEU A 69 -2.11 -7.52 6.92
CA LEU A 69 -2.76 -7.54 8.24
C LEU A 69 -2.02 -6.62 9.20
N SER A 70 -2.71 -6.16 10.24
CA SER A 70 -2.08 -5.37 11.30
C SER A 70 -2.47 -5.80 12.72
N VAL A 71 -1.54 -5.61 13.65
CA VAL A 71 -1.70 -5.80 15.11
C VAL A 71 -1.05 -4.62 15.83
N ALA A 72 -1.64 -4.22 16.95
CA ALA A 72 -1.02 -3.27 17.87
C ALA A 72 -0.82 -3.88 19.26
N GLN A 73 0.38 -3.73 19.81
CA GLN A 73 0.76 -4.20 21.14
C GLN A 73 1.28 -3.01 21.97
N PRO A 74 0.52 -2.54 22.97
CA PRO A 74 1.01 -1.51 23.89
C PRO A 74 2.30 -1.94 24.58
N GLN A 75 3.22 -0.99 24.73
CA GLN A 75 4.46 -1.15 25.48
C GLN A 75 4.41 -0.31 26.77
N GLY A 76 5.35 -0.56 27.69
CA GLY A 76 5.57 0.33 28.83
C GLY A 76 5.98 1.74 28.36
N GLY A 77 5.60 2.77 29.11
CA GLY A 77 6.02 4.16 28.82
C GLY A 77 5.27 4.85 27.66
N GLY A 78 4.15 4.29 27.20
CA GLY A 78 3.27 4.92 26.20
C GLY A 78 3.68 4.69 24.74
N GLY A 79 4.72 3.89 24.49
CA GLY A 79 5.02 3.37 23.16
C GLY A 79 4.07 2.24 22.75
N VAL A 80 4.01 1.94 21.45
CA VAL A 80 3.22 0.86 20.88
C VAL A 80 4.03 0.15 19.80
N THR A 81 4.06 -1.18 19.85
CA THR A 81 4.54 -1.98 18.72
C THR A 81 3.40 -2.18 17.73
N ILE A 82 3.62 -1.75 16.49
CA ILE A 82 2.75 -2.06 15.35
C ILE A 82 3.41 -3.15 14.53
N LEU A 83 2.70 -4.25 14.33
CA LEU A 83 3.12 -5.32 13.44
C LEU A 83 2.27 -5.23 12.17
N VAL A 84 2.93 -5.25 11.02
CA VAL A 84 2.30 -5.36 9.70
C VAL A 84 2.75 -6.67 9.06
N ALA A 85 1.83 -7.59 8.81
CA ALA A 85 2.10 -8.82 8.08
C ALA A 85 1.73 -8.62 6.60
N ILE A 86 2.65 -8.92 5.70
CA ILE A 86 2.48 -8.84 4.25
C ILE A 86 2.49 -10.25 3.65
N ALA A 87 1.55 -10.54 2.75
CA ALA A 87 1.45 -11.80 2.02
C ALA A 87 2.79 -12.24 1.41
N ASP A 88 3.26 -13.47 1.69
CA ASP A 88 4.50 -14.04 1.10
C ASP A 88 4.24 -14.57 -0.32
N VAL A 89 3.98 -13.68 -1.27
CA VAL A 89 3.69 -13.99 -2.69
C VAL A 89 4.87 -14.72 -3.35
N ASP A 90 6.11 -14.37 -3.01
CA ASP A 90 7.31 -15.06 -3.48
C ASP A 90 7.36 -16.54 -3.07
N ALA A 91 6.61 -16.98 -2.05
CA ALA A 91 6.49 -18.40 -1.74
C ALA A 91 5.71 -19.20 -2.83
N VAL A 92 4.89 -18.51 -3.63
CA VAL A 92 4.06 -19.09 -4.69
C VAL A 92 4.62 -18.77 -6.08
N VAL A 93 5.08 -17.55 -6.28
CA VAL A 93 5.54 -17.01 -7.57
C VAL A 93 7.06 -16.89 -7.52
N GLN A 94 7.77 -17.90 -8.02
CA GLN A 94 9.23 -17.91 -8.06
C GLN A 94 9.78 -16.99 -9.15
N VAL A 95 10.91 -16.34 -8.88
CA VAL A 95 11.61 -15.45 -9.83
C VAL A 95 11.88 -16.16 -11.16
N ARG A 96 11.61 -15.46 -12.28
CA ARG A 96 11.77 -15.92 -13.67
C ARG A 96 10.90 -17.13 -14.07
N ALA A 97 9.91 -17.51 -13.25
CA ALA A 97 8.91 -18.50 -13.64
C ALA A 97 7.85 -17.89 -14.59
N PRO A 98 7.09 -18.68 -15.36
CA PRO A 98 6.07 -18.15 -16.28
C PRO A 98 5.06 -17.16 -15.66
N LEU A 99 4.59 -17.41 -14.43
CA LEU A 99 3.73 -16.50 -13.68
C LEU A 99 4.44 -15.20 -13.29
N ASP A 100 5.73 -15.28 -12.98
CA ASP A 100 6.56 -14.12 -12.67
C ASP A 100 6.76 -13.24 -13.89
N GLU A 101 6.99 -13.84 -15.05
CA GLU A 101 7.17 -13.12 -16.31
C GLU A 101 5.91 -12.36 -16.72
N HIS A 102 4.73 -12.98 -16.56
CA HIS A 102 3.46 -12.27 -16.76
C HIS A 102 3.29 -11.10 -15.78
N ALA A 103 3.59 -11.33 -14.50
CA ALA A 103 3.52 -10.29 -13.47
C ALA A 103 4.51 -9.14 -13.76
N ARG A 104 5.69 -9.46 -14.29
CA ARG A 104 6.72 -8.50 -14.71
C ARG A 104 6.23 -7.65 -15.88
N THR A 105 5.67 -8.28 -16.92
CA THR A 105 5.09 -7.58 -18.08
C THR A 105 3.96 -6.65 -17.65
N ASN A 106 3.01 -7.13 -16.84
CA ASN A 106 1.89 -6.32 -16.41
C ASN A 106 2.26 -5.27 -15.35
N THR A 107 3.32 -5.51 -14.57
CA THR A 107 3.86 -4.64 -13.49
C THR A 107 2.90 -4.37 -12.32
N THR A 108 1.59 -4.27 -12.55
CA THR A 108 0.55 -3.97 -11.59
C THR A 108 -0.78 -4.60 -12.01
N SER A 109 -1.67 -4.83 -11.06
CA SER A 109 -3.07 -5.08 -11.39
C SER A 109 -3.68 -3.80 -11.97
N VAL A 110 -4.46 -3.94 -13.05
CA VAL A 110 -5.15 -2.82 -13.72
C VAL A 110 -6.64 -2.91 -13.40
N TYR A 111 -7.12 -1.93 -12.64
CA TYR A 111 -8.52 -1.83 -12.24
C TYR A 111 -9.26 -0.93 -13.22
N THR A 112 -10.07 -1.51 -14.09
CA THR A 112 -10.99 -0.75 -14.95
C THR A 112 -12.41 -0.85 -14.42
N ALA A 113 -13.30 0.00 -14.91
CA ALA A 113 -14.72 -0.12 -14.59
C ALA A 113 -15.29 -1.47 -15.09
N ALA A 114 -14.86 -1.96 -16.25
CA ALA A 114 -15.49 -3.12 -16.88
C ALA A 114 -15.02 -4.47 -16.31
N GLU A 115 -13.72 -4.56 -16.07
CA GLU A 115 -13.05 -5.75 -15.54
C GLU A 115 -11.72 -5.38 -14.88
N VAL A 116 -11.30 -6.21 -13.93
CA VAL A 116 -9.98 -6.12 -13.31
C VAL A 116 -9.05 -7.06 -14.06
N PHE A 117 -7.88 -6.57 -14.45
CA PHE A 117 -6.79 -7.40 -14.97
C PHE A 117 -5.78 -7.59 -13.85
N PRO A 118 -5.83 -8.70 -13.11
CA PRO A 118 -4.96 -8.87 -11.97
C PRO A 118 -3.53 -9.19 -12.45
N MET A 119 -2.53 -8.64 -11.78
CA MET A 119 -1.12 -8.93 -12.05
C MET A 119 -0.80 -10.42 -11.90
N LEU A 120 -1.44 -11.05 -10.91
CA LEU A 120 -1.38 -12.48 -10.63
C LEU A 120 -2.77 -13.09 -10.84
N PRO A 121 -2.86 -14.34 -11.30
CA PRO A 121 -4.15 -15.03 -11.45
C PRO A 121 -4.99 -14.96 -10.18
N GLU A 122 -6.31 -14.85 -10.30
CA GLU A 122 -7.23 -14.74 -9.15
C GLU A 122 -7.03 -15.85 -8.11
N ARG A 123 -6.76 -17.08 -8.57
CA ARG A 123 -6.47 -18.22 -7.69
C ARG A 123 -5.25 -17.97 -6.79
N LEU A 124 -4.29 -17.16 -7.22
CA LEU A 124 -3.17 -16.76 -6.36
C LEU A 124 -3.60 -15.59 -5.50
N SER A 125 -3.94 -14.47 -6.14
CA SER A 125 -4.13 -13.18 -5.48
C SER A 125 -5.29 -13.16 -4.48
N THR A 126 -6.34 -13.96 -4.69
CA THR A 126 -7.56 -13.97 -3.84
C THR A 126 -7.71 -15.21 -2.97
N ASP A 127 -6.78 -16.16 -3.08
CA ASP A 127 -6.80 -17.42 -2.33
C ASP A 127 -5.39 -17.75 -1.82
N LEU A 128 -4.52 -18.31 -2.67
CA LEU A 128 -3.29 -18.97 -2.20
C LEU A 128 -2.27 -18.04 -1.54
N SER A 129 -2.22 -16.77 -1.94
CA SER A 129 -1.37 -15.74 -1.31
C SER A 129 -2.16 -14.68 -0.53
N SER A 130 -3.49 -14.61 -0.68
CA SER A 130 -4.33 -13.70 0.09
C SER A 130 -4.29 -14.02 1.58
N LEU A 131 -4.27 -12.99 2.43
CA LEU A 131 -4.39 -13.11 3.89
C LEU A 131 -5.86 -13.28 4.33
N ALA A 132 -6.52 -14.27 3.76
CA ALA A 132 -7.94 -14.58 3.98
C ALA A 132 -8.27 -14.87 5.45
N GLU A 133 -9.48 -14.48 5.88
CA GLU A 133 -9.96 -14.69 7.25
C GLU A 133 -9.98 -16.17 7.62
N GLY A 134 -9.44 -16.50 8.79
CA GLY A 134 -9.42 -17.86 9.35
C GLY A 134 -8.35 -18.79 8.78
N GLU A 135 -7.57 -18.34 7.80
CA GLU A 135 -6.59 -19.20 7.14
C GLU A 135 -5.15 -18.95 7.63
N GLU A 136 -4.36 -20.03 7.74
CA GLU A 136 -2.92 -19.92 7.99
C GLU A 136 -2.22 -19.44 6.72
N ARG A 137 -1.41 -18.38 6.87
CA ARG A 137 -0.63 -17.82 5.76
C ARG A 137 0.79 -17.49 6.18
N LEU A 138 1.73 -17.74 5.27
CA LEU A 138 3.08 -17.22 5.37
C LEU A 138 3.08 -15.73 5.06
N SER A 139 3.86 -14.99 5.86
CA SER A 139 3.98 -13.56 5.71
C SER A 139 5.38 -13.07 6.00
N LEU A 140 5.73 -11.96 5.36
CA LEU A 140 6.81 -11.10 5.81
C LEU A 140 6.22 -10.11 6.82
N VAL A 141 6.74 -10.09 8.03
CA VAL A 141 6.28 -9.19 9.09
C VAL A 141 7.26 -8.05 9.26
N VAL A 142 6.74 -6.83 9.24
CA VAL A 142 7.43 -5.60 9.62
C VAL A 142 6.95 -5.21 11.01
N ASP A 143 7.85 -5.33 11.98
CA ASP A 143 7.63 -5.08 13.40
C ASP A 143 8.23 -3.72 13.74
N MET A 144 7.40 -2.76 14.14
CA MET A 144 7.79 -1.35 14.31
C MET A 144 7.43 -0.85 15.71
N THR A 145 8.40 -0.32 16.44
CA THR A 145 8.16 0.37 17.70
C THR A 145 7.88 1.85 17.44
N VAL A 146 6.65 2.26 17.72
CA VAL A 146 6.22 3.66 17.62
C VAL A 146 6.19 4.28 19.01
N THR A 147 6.94 5.35 19.18
CA THR A 147 6.98 6.16 20.41
C THR A 147 5.63 6.84 20.68
N ALA A 148 5.39 7.27 21.92
CA ALA A 148 4.24 8.11 22.27
C ALA A 148 4.16 9.41 21.43
N ALA A 149 5.32 9.89 20.94
CA ALA A 149 5.41 11.07 20.09
C ALA A 149 5.05 10.79 18.62
N GLY A 150 4.79 9.55 18.22
CA GLY A 150 4.42 9.19 16.84
C GLY A 150 5.61 8.99 15.90
N ALA A 151 6.84 8.92 16.41
CA ALA A 151 8.02 8.52 15.65
C ALA A 151 8.25 7.00 15.69
N VAL A 152 8.72 6.42 14.59
CA VAL A 152 9.20 5.03 14.53
C VAL A 152 10.65 5.00 15.02
N ASP A 153 10.89 4.39 16.19
CA ASP A 153 12.20 4.35 16.84
C ASP A 153 13.03 3.13 16.41
N ALA A 154 12.36 1.98 16.26
CA ALA A 154 12.99 0.73 15.86
C ALA A 154 12.10 -0.03 14.89
N SER A 155 12.74 -0.81 14.02
CA SER A 155 12.03 -1.77 13.16
C SER A 155 12.84 -3.04 12.93
N VAL A 156 12.14 -4.17 12.86
CA VAL A 156 12.69 -5.47 12.51
C VAL A 156 11.81 -6.11 11.45
N VAL A 157 12.43 -6.82 10.51
CA VAL A 157 11.72 -7.57 9.47
C VAL A 157 12.03 -9.06 9.64
N TYR A 158 11.03 -9.93 9.56
CA TYR A 158 11.20 -11.38 9.66
C TYR A 158 10.04 -12.13 9.00
N ARG A 159 10.18 -13.45 8.82
CA ARG A 159 9.11 -14.31 8.28
C ARG A 159 8.28 -14.90 9.41
N ALA A 160 6.97 -15.03 9.20
CA ALA A 160 6.05 -15.63 10.17
C ALA A 160 4.89 -16.38 9.51
N VAL A 161 4.22 -17.23 10.30
CA VAL A 161 2.87 -17.71 10.01
C VAL A 161 1.87 -16.88 10.81
N VAL A 162 0.84 -16.36 10.15
CA VAL A 162 -0.23 -15.55 10.74
C VAL A 162 -1.59 -16.15 10.41
N VAL A 163 -2.63 -15.73 11.16
CA VAL A 163 -4.04 -16.03 10.86
C VAL A 163 -4.82 -14.74 10.99
N ASN A 164 -5.48 -14.32 9.91
CA ASN A 164 -6.39 -13.18 9.94
C ASN A 164 -7.64 -13.53 10.77
N ARG A 165 -7.82 -12.88 11.91
CA ARG A 165 -8.94 -13.13 12.83
C ARG A 165 -10.19 -12.35 12.46
N ALA A 166 -10.05 -11.26 11.72
CA ALA A 166 -11.17 -10.42 11.30
C ALA A 166 -10.85 -9.71 9.98
N LYS A 167 -11.62 -10.00 8.93
CA LYS A 167 -11.73 -9.14 7.75
C LYS A 167 -12.70 -8.00 8.08
N LEU A 168 -12.18 -6.78 8.10
CA LEU A 168 -12.95 -5.58 8.38
C LEU A 168 -13.04 -4.70 7.14
N ALA A 169 -14.04 -3.83 7.12
CA ALA A 169 -14.28 -2.91 6.02
C ALA A 169 -14.03 -1.47 6.43
N TYR A 170 -13.39 -0.69 5.57
CA TYR A 170 -13.05 0.71 5.81
C TYR A 170 -14.23 1.52 6.36
N ASP A 171 -15.37 1.49 5.66
CA ASP A 171 -16.51 2.34 6.02
C ASP A 171 -17.11 1.98 7.38
N SER A 172 -17.21 0.68 7.69
CA SER A 172 -17.72 0.20 8.98
C SER A 172 -16.78 0.55 10.15
N VAL A 173 -15.46 0.43 9.95
CA VAL A 173 -14.46 0.76 10.97
C VAL A 173 -14.41 2.27 11.18
N ALA A 174 -14.42 3.06 10.11
CA ALA A 174 -14.41 4.52 10.18
C ALA A 174 -15.65 5.05 10.92
N ALA A 175 -16.85 4.59 10.54
CA ALA A 175 -18.09 4.99 11.19
C ALA A 175 -18.07 4.69 12.69
N TRP A 176 -17.52 3.54 13.09
CA TRP A 176 -17.40 3.17 14.49
C TRP A 176 -16.35 4.00 15.25
N LEU A 177 -15.15 4.18 14.70
CA LEU A 177 -14.10 5.00 15.31
C LEU A 177 -14.53 6.46 15.52
N GLU A 178 -15.42 6.96 14.68
CA GLU A 178 -15.98 8.30 14.75
C GLU A 178 -17.26 8.40 15.60
N GLY A 179 -17.72 7.30 16.21
CA GLY A 179 -18.93 7.28 17.03
C GLY A 179 -20.24 7.42 16.25
N ARG A 180 -20.21 7.21 14.92
CA ARG A 180 -21.37 7.29 14.01
C ARG A 180 -22.04 5.93 13.77
N GLY A 181 -21.48 4.84 14.31
CA GLY A 181 -22.02 3.50 14.15
C GLY A 181 -21.55 2.52 15.24
N PRO A 182 -22.18 1.34 15.34
CA PRO A 182 -21.73 0.28 16.24
C PRO A 182 -20.39 -0.30 15.79
N PRO A 183 -19.64 -0.99 16.69
CA PRO A 183 -18.46 -1.75 16.27
C PRO A 183 -18.83 -2.77 15.18
N PRO A 184 -17.97 -2.97 14.16
CA PRO A 184 -18.19 -4.01 13.16
C PRO A 184 -18.42 -5.37 13.83
N ALA A 185 -19.43 -6.12 13.39
CA ALA A 185 -19.81 -7.39 14.03
C ALA A 185 -18.64 -8.39 14.13
N ARG A 186 -17.79 -8.45 13.09
CA ARG A 186 -16.57 -9.28 13.08
C ARG A 186 -15.57 -8.82 14.15
N ALA A 187 -15.35 -7.52 14.28
CA ALA A 187 -14.49 -6.97 15.34
C ALA A 187 -15.04 -7.30 16.74
N ALA A 188 -16.35 -7.14 16.95
CA ALA A 188 -17.00 -7.47 18.22
C ALA A 188 -16.93 -8.96 18.59
N SER A 189 -16.76 -9.85 17.60
CA SER A 189 -16.63 -11.30 17.81
C SER A 189 -15.24 -11.75 18.25
N VAL A 190 -14.22 -10.89 18.10
CA VAL A 190 -12.83 -11.18 18.44
C VAL A 190 -12.44 -10.43 19.70
N SER A 191 -12.15 -11.16 20.78
CA SER A 191 -11.80 -10.57 22.07
C SER A 191 -10.62 -9.60 21.96
N GLY A 192 -10.79 -8.38 22.48
CA GLY A 192 -9.77 -7.32 22.50
C GLY A 192 -9.53 -6.61 21.16
N MET A 193 -10.21 -7.01 20.07
CA MET A 193 -10.06 -6.38 18.75
C MET A 193 -10.48 -4.91 18.78
N ASP A 194 -11.52 -4.58 19.53
CA ASP A 194 -12.01 -3.22 19.66
C ASP A 194 -10.98 -2.30 20.35
N GLN A 195 -10.31 -2.78 21.40
CA GLN A 195 -9.25 -2.06 22.07
C GLN A 195 -8.05 -1.87 21.13
N GLN A 196 -7.64 -2.94 20.43
CA GLN A 196 -6.56 -2.90 19.47
C GLN A 196 -6.81 -1.87 18.35
N LEU A 197 -8.00 -1.87 17.74
CA LEU A 197 -8.31 -0.95 16.64
C LEU A 197 -8.26 0.51 17.08
N ARG A 198 -8.68 0.82 18.31
CA ARG A 198 -8.53 2.18 18.89
C ARG A 198 -7.08 2.56 19.12
N ILE A 199 -6.25 1.61 19.56
CA ILE A 199 -4.80 1.82 19.68
C ILE A 199 -4.19 2.05 18.30
N GLN A 200 -4.57 1.25 17.30
CA GLN A 200 -4.09 1.39 15.93
C GLN A 200 -4.43 2.77 15.36
N ASP A 201 -5.68 3.21 15.52
CA ASP A 201 -6.11 4.55 15.13
C ASP A 201 -5.29 5.64 15.83
N GLY A 202 -5.13 5.57 17.16
CA GLY A 202 -4.32 6.53 17.90
C GLY A 202 -2.88 6.63 17.40
N VAL A 203 -2.25 5.48 17.09
CA VAL A 203 -0.90 5.44 16.54
C VAL A 203 -0.84 6.00 15.13
N ALA A 204 -1.80 5.67 14.26
CA ALA A 204 -1.85 6.20 12.90
C ALA A 204 -2.04 7.73 12.89
N GLN A 205 -2.89 8.27 13.77
CA GLN A 205 -3.05 9.72 13.92
C GLN A 205 -1.76 10.39 14.43
N ALA A 206 -1.01 9.73 15.31
CA ALA A 206 0.29 10.23 15.76
C ALA A 206 1.34 10.22 14.63
N LEU A 207 1.41 9.15 13.83
CA LEU A 207 2.26 9.05 12.63
C LEU A 207 1.91 10.15 11.61
N LYS A 208 0.61 10.36 11.36
CA LYS A 208 0.09 11.41 10.49
C LYS A 208 0.54 12.79 10.93
N ARG A 209 0.40 13.09 12.22
CA ARG A 209 0.83 14.38 12.79
C ARG A 209 2.34 14.60 12.60
N VAL A 210 3.17 13.64 12.99
CA VAL A 210 4.64 13.74 12.82
C VAL A 210 5.01 13.94 11.35
N ARG A 211 4.35 13.22 10.44
CA ARG A 211 4.65 13.37 9.01
C ARG A 211 4.23 14.73 8.45
N ARG A 212 3.10 15.28 8.88
CA ARG A 212 2.70 16.66 8.54
C ARG A 212 3.69 17.68 9.09
N GLU A 213 4.19 17.49 10.31
CA GLU A 213 5.27 18.32 10.87
C GLU A 213 6.58 18.20 10.06
N GLN A 214 6.82 17.07 9.39
CA GLN A 214 7.95 16.91 8.46
C GLN A 214 7.69 17.51 7.07
N GLY A 215 6.46 17.95 6.78
CA GLY A 215 6.08 18.59 5.52
C GLY A 215 5.38 17.68 4.52
N ALA A 216 4.84 16.53 4.93
CA ALA A 216 3.99 15.74 4.04
C ALA A 216 2.76 16.53 3.59
N LEU A 217 2.41 16.38 2.33
CA LEU A 217 1.34 17.13 1.70
C LEU A 217 -0.01 16.44 1.96
N GLY A 218 -0.95 17.15 2.57
CA GLY A 218 -2.34 16.73 2.59
C GLY A 218 -2.99 17.06 1.25
N LEU A 219 -3.13 16.06 0.38
CA LEU A 219 -3.75 16.22 -0.93
C LEU A 219 -5.00 15.34 -0.99
N THR A 220 -6.11 15.94 -1.39
CA THR A 220 -7.40 15.27 -1.58
C THR A 220 -7.87 15.52 -3.00
N THR A 221 -8.20 14.48 -3.74
CA THR A 221 -8.76 14.58 -5.10
C THR A 221 -10.15 13.94 -5.14
N LEU A 222 -11.01 14.42 -6.04
CA LEU A 222 -12.32 13.79 -6.26
C LEU A 222 -12.12 12.53 -7.09
N GLU A 223 -12.23 11.38 -6.44
CA GLU A 223 -12.26 10.08 -7.09
C GLU A 223 -13.70 9.54 -7.11
N ALA A 224 -14.05 8.81 -8.16
CA ALA A 224 -15.37 8.21 -8.31
C ALA A 224 -15.24 6.68 -8.27
N ARG A 225 -16.09 6.05 -7.46
CA ARG A 225 -16.29 4.61 -7.40
C ARG A 225 -17.49 4.21 -8.24
N ALA A 226 -17.28 3.24 -9.12
CA ALA A 226 -18.33 2.66 -9.93
C ALA A 226 -19.19 1.66 -9.12
N ILE A 227 -20.51 1.80 -9.19
CA ILE A 227 -21.46 0.96 -8.45
C ILE A 227 -22.19 0.04 -9.42
N TYR A 228 -22.06 -1.26 -9.18
CA TYR A 228 -22.63 -2.31 -10.02
C TYR A 228 -23.81 -3.00 -9.34
N HIS A 229 -24.86 -3.28 -10.13
CA HIS A 229 -25.91 -4.24 -9.78
C HIS A 229 -25.83 -5.41 -10.76
N GLY A 230 -25.30 -6.55 -10.31
CA GLY A 230 -24.89 -7.63 -11.20
C GLY A 230 -23.73 -7.18 -12.08
N SER A 231 -23.86 -7.30 -13.40
CA SER A 231 -22.87 -6.81 -14.37
C SER A 231 -23.12 -5.37 -14.86
N ALA A 232 -24.24 -4.76 -14.47
CA ALA A 232 -24.61 -3.43 -14.96
C ALA A 232 -24.03 -2.33 -14.07
N LEU A 233 -23.31 -1.38 -14.68
CA LEU A 233 -22.95 -0.12 -14.04
C LEU A 233 -24.21 0.72 -13.85
N THR A 234 -24.50 1.08 -12.60
CA THR A 234 -25.76 1.74 -12.22
C THR A 234 -25.60 3.11 -11.60
N ASP A 235 -24.44 3.39 -11.00
CA ASP A 235 -24.19 4.66 -10.32
C ASP A 235 -22.67 4.94 -10.26
N LEU A 236 -22.30 6.20 -10.04
CA LEU A 236 -20.93 6.65 -9.76
C LEU A 236 -20.97 7.48 -8.47
N ARG A 237 -20.28 7.04 -7.43
CA ARG A 237 -20.28 7.71 -6.12
C ARG A 237 -18.90 8.26 -5.78
N PRO A 238 -18.79 9.35 -5.02
CA PRO A 238 -17.49 9.79 -4.50
C PRO A 238 -16.82 8.69 -3.70
N ASP A 239 -15.52 8.45 -3.95
CA ASP A 239 -14.69 7.58 -3.11
C ASP A 239 -13.97 8.45 -2.07
N GLU A 240 -14.65 8.72 -0.96
CA GLU A 240 -14.15 9.63 0.07
C GLU A 240 -13.06 8.95 0.91
N ASN A 241 -12.01 9.73 1.25
CA ASN A 241 -11.08 9.27 2.27
C ASN A 241 -11.77 9.24 3.64
N ASN A 242 -11.43 8.25 4.47
CA ASN A 242 -12.04 8.08 5.78
C ASN A 242 -10.98 7.66 6.82
N ARG A 243 -11.35 7.73 8.10
CA ARG A 243 -10.42 7.49 9.20
C ARG A 243 -9.75 6.11 9.17
N ALA A 244 -10.45 5.08 8.69
CA ALA A 244 -9.89 3.73 8.58
C ALA A 244 -8.92 3.58 7.40
N LYS A 245 -9.18 4.26 6.27
CA LYS A 245 -8.24 4.33 5.14
C LYS A 245 -6.96 5.03 5.56
N GLU A 246 -7.07 6.16 6.26
CA GLU A 246 -5.91 6.86 6.82
C GLU A 246 -5.12 5.97 7.79
N LEU A 247 -5.80 5.21 8.67
CA LEU A 247 -5.14 4.30 9.59
C LEU A 247 -4.19 3.35 8.85
N ILE A 248 -4.71 2.66 7.84
CA ILE A 248 -3.96 1.71 7.04
C ILE A 248 -2.87 2.41 6.22
N GLU A 249 -3.17 3.56 5.61
CA GLU A 249 -2.21 4.36 4.85
C GLU A 249 -0.95 4.66 5.64
N TYR A 250 -1.07 5.20 6.87
CA TYR A 250 0.10 5.58 7.67
C TYR A 250 0.89 4.37 8.21
N PHE A 251 0.23 3.23 8.44
CA PHE A 251 0.95 1.99 8.74
C PHE A 251 1.75 1.49 7.54
N MET A 252 1.18 1.55 6.33
CA MET A 252 1.88 1.12 5.13
C MET A 252 3.03 2.04 4.78
N ILE A 253 2.87 3.35 4.94
CA ILE A 253 3.99 4.30 4.76
C ILE A 253 5.13 3.98 5.74
N ALA A 254 4.81 3.71 7.01
CA ALA A 254 5.81 3.34 8.01
C ALA A 254 6.49 2.01 7.67
N ALA A 255 5.73 0.97 7.31
CA ALA A 255 6.26 -0.34 6.95
C ALA A 255 7.15 -0.28 5.70
N ASN A 256 6.72 0.45 4.68
CA ASN A 256 7.49 0.73 3.47
C ASN A 256 8.83 1.42 3.78
N THR A 257 8.82 2.43 4.66
CA THR A 257 10.03 3.12 5.13
C THR A 257 10.95 2.16 5.87
N ALA A 258 10.41 1.32 6.77
CA ALA A 258 11.19 0.35 7.53
C ALA A 258 11.84 -0.72 6.64
N VAL A 259 11.14 -1.22 5.62
CA VAL A 259 11.70 -2.17 4.62
C VAL A 259 12.79 -1.50 3.79
N ALA A 260 12.56 -0.27 3.36
CA ALA A 260 13.54 0.55 2.67
C ALA A 260 14.85 0.68 3.48
N GLN A 261 14.76 0.99 4.77
CA GLN A 261 15.92 1.10 5.65
C GLN A 261 16.55 -0.27 5.97
N PHE A 262 15.74 -1.33 6.06
CA PHE A 262 16.22 -2.69 6.25
C PHE A 262 17.16 -3.11 5.12
N LEU A 263 16.77 -2.91 3.85
CA LEU A 263 17.61 -3.24 2.69
C LEU A 263 18.89 -2.40 2.64
N GLU A 264 18.82 -1.13 3.03
CA GLU A 264 19.99 -0.25 3.15
C GLU A 264 20.99 -0.80 4.18
N ARG A 265 20.52 -1.15 5.38
CA ARG A 265 21.37 -1.72 6.45
C ARG A 265 22.03 -3.04 6.05
N HIS A 266 21.34 -3.86 5.26
CA HIS A 266 21.86 -5.13 4.76
C HIS A 266 22.70 -4.98 3.47
N ARG A 267 22.87 -3.75 2.97
CA ARG A 267 23.65 -3.41 1.79
C ARG A 267 23.18 -4.10 0.51
N TYR A 268 21.86 -4.14 0.29
CA TYR A 268 21.27 -4.59 -0.98
C TYR A 268 20.96 -3.39 -1.86
N ALA A 269 21.33 -3.47 -3.14
CA ALA A 269 20.74 -2.59 -4.14
C ALA A 269 19.23 -2.87 -4.23
N SER A 270 18.41 -1.83 -4.29
CA SER A 270 16.97 -1.99 -4.26
C SER A 270 16.24 -0.89 -5.02
N LEU A 271 14.99 -1.17 -5.40
CA LEU A 271 14.08 -0.15 -5.90
C LEU A 271 13.67 0.80 -4.77
N ARG A 272 13.63 2.10 -5.08
CA ARG A 272 13.09 3.19 -4.27
C ARG A 272 11.94 3.83 -5.01
N ARG A 273 10.93 4.28 -4.28
CA ARG A 273 9.80 5.04 -4.82
C ARG A 273 10.02 6.52 -4.52
N VAL A 274 10.42 7.27 -5.53
CA VAL A 274 10.92 8.64 -5.41
C VAL A 274 9.94 9.61 -6.06
N LEU A 275 9.74 10.76 -5.41
CA LEU A 275 9.07 11.91 -5.99
C LEU A 275 9.99 13.10 -5.76
N ARG A 276 10.68 13.53 -6.81
CA ARG A 276 11.66 14.61 -6.72
C ARG A 276 10.99 15.94 -6.37
N ALA A 277 11.80 16.91 -5.94
CA ALA A 277 11.32 18.28 -5.84
C ALA A 277 10.74 18.74 -7.19
N PRO A 278 9.59 19.43 -7.19
CA PRO A 278 8.86 19.73 -8.41
C PRO A 278 9.62 20.69 -9.33
N GLU A 279 9.88 20.28 -10.56
CA GLU A 279 10.50 21.14 -11.58
C GLU A 279 9.65 22.39 -11.87
N ARG A 280 8.32 22.26 -11.72
CA ARG A 280 7.36 23.35 -11.93
C ARG A 280 7.05 24.13 -10.65
N TRP A 281 7.96 24.18 -9.68
CA TRP A 281 7.75 24.92 -8.42
C TRP A 281 7.32 26.37 -8.62
N GLY A 282 7.89 27.09 -9.59
CA GLY A 282 7.48 28.46 -9.89
C GLY A 282 5.98 28.62 -10.17
N ARG A 283 5.37 27.63 -10.85
CA ARG A 283 3.92 27.61 -11.10
C ARG A 283 3.11 27.30 -9.82
N ILE A 284 3.67 26.50 -8.91
CA ILE A 284 3.08 26.25 -7.59
C ILE A 284 3.07 27.55 -6.78
N VAL A 285 4.16 28.33 -6.81
CA VAL A 285 4.24 29.65 -6.16
C VAL A 285 3.23 30.64 -6.75
N GLU A 286 3.10 30.69 -8.09
CA GLU A 286 2.10 31.52 -8.77
C GLU A 286 0.67 31.12 -8.40
N LEU A 287 0.37 29.82 -8.37
CA LEU A 287 -0.93 29.30 -7.98
C LEU A 287 -1.24 29.65 -6.51
N ALA A 288 -0.28 29.47 -5.61
CA ALA A 288 -0.43 29.85 -4.21
C ALA A 288 -0.75 31.35 -4.06
N ARG A 289 -0.07 32.21 -4.82
CA ARG A 289 -0.34 33.65 -4.88
C ARG A 289 -1.74 33.96 -5.40
N ALA A 290 -2.18 33.28 -6.46
CA ALA A 290 -3.53 33.44 -7.02
C ALA A 290 -4.62 33.04 -6.02
N CYS A 291 -4.35 32.07 -5.14
CA CYS A 291 -5.24 31.73 -4.04
C CYS A 291 -5.17 32.74 -2.88
N GLY A 292 -4.17 33.64 -2.84
CA GLY A 292 -3.96 34.61 -1.75
C GLY A 292 -3.02 34.10 -0.66
N GLY A 293 -2.14 33.15 -0.96
CA GLY A 293 -1.06 32.70 -0.09
C GLY A 293 0.31 33.11 -0.63
N SER A 294 1.37 32.69 0.06
CA SER A 294 2.74 32.89 -0.37
C SER A 294 3.56 31.64 -0.10
N LEU A 295 4.48 31.32 -1.00
CA LEU A 295 5.44 30.23 -0.89
C LEU A 295 6.84 30.76 -1.21
N PRO A 296 7.90 30.15 -0.64
CA PRO A 296 9.28 30.53 -0.95
C PRO A 296 9.61 30.31 -2.43
N ALA A 297 10.63 31.02 -2.91
CA ALA A 297 11.07 30.92 -4.32
C ALA A 297 11.66 29.54 -4.67
N THR A 298 12.21 28.83 -3.69
CA THR A 298 12.76 27.47 -3.82
C THR A 298 11.80 26.43 -3.26
N PRO A 299 11.79 25.19 -3.79
CA PRO A 299 10.96 24.10 -3.29
C PRO A 299 11.10 23.90 -1.78
N ASP A 300 9.96 23.92 -1.08
CA ASP A 300 9.88 23.69 0.36
C ASP A 300 8.58 22.91 0.65
N ALA A 301 8.75 21.63 1.02
CA ALA A 301 7.62 20.75 1.28
C ALA A 301 6.81 21.20 2.50
N ARG A 302 7.47 21.72 3.54
CA ARG A 302 6.80 22.19 4.76
C ARG A 302 5.96 23.42 4.49
N ALA A 303 6.51 24.41 3.78
CA ALA A 303 5.77 25.61 3.39
C ALA A 303 4.56 25.27 2.52
N LEU A 304 4.70 24.33 1.57
CA LEU A 304 3.57 23.87 0.76
C LEU A 304 2.53 23.13 1.60
N SER A 305 2.95 22.25 2.51
CA SER A 305 2.05 21.53 3.43
C SER A 305 1.23 22.49 4.28
N ASP A 306 1.88 23.48 4.92
CA ASP A 306 1.21 24.48 5.75
C ASP A 306 0.22 25.34 4.93
N PHE A 307 0.59 25.71 3.70
CA PHE A 307 -0.31 26.39 2.77
C PHE A 307 -1.55 25.55 2.43
N LEU A 308 -1.36 24.28 2.07
CA LEU A 308 -2.45 23.37 1.73
C LEU A 308 -3.39 23.16 2.93
N ALA A 309 -2.86 22.93 4.12
CA ALA A 309 -3.67 22.78 5.34
C ALA A 309 -4.44 24.06 5.70
N GLY A 310 -3.88 25.23 5.39
CA GLY A 310 -4.60 26.51 5.49
C GLY A 310 -5.77 26.60 4.51
N ARG A 311 -5.57 26.14 3.26
CA ARG A 311 -6.58 26.19 2.19
C ARG A 311 -7.70 25.19 2.39
N GLU A 312 -7.39 23.98 2.83
CA GLU A 312 -8.37 22.95 3.16
C GLU A 312 -9.36 23.45 4.21
N ARG A 313 -8.87 24.15 5.25
CA ARG A 313 -9.73 24.74 6.29
C ARG A 313 -10.51 25.96 5.81
N ALA A 314 -9.90 26.82 4.99
CA ALA A 314 -10.51 28.08 4.57
C ALA A 314 -11.54 27.92 3.44
N ALA A 315 -11.38 26.92 2.57
CA ALA A 315 -12.22 26.70 1.41
C ALA A 315 -12.33 25.19 1.05
N PRO A 316 -12.91 24.37 1.94
CA PRO A 316 -12.96 22.90 1.76
C PRO A 316 -13.59 22.49 0.43
N ASP A 317 -14.66 23.15 -0.01
CA ASP A 317 -15.35 22.82 -1.26
C ASP A 317 -14.52 23.06 -2.53
N ARG A 318 -13.53 23.97 -2.47
CA ARG A 318 -12.62 24.28 -3.59
C ARG A 318 -11.26 23.60 -3.46
N PHE A 319 -11.00 23.00 -2.30
CA PHE A 319 -9.72 22.38 -2.01
C PHE A 319 -9.36 21.23 -2.97
N PRO A 320 -10.31 20.36 -3.39
CA PRO A 320 -9.99 19.30 -4.34
C PRO A 320 -9.43 19.80 -5.69
N ASP A 321 -9.93 20.92 -6.20
CA ASP A 321 -9.44 21.52 -7.45
C ASP A 321 -8.01 22.07 -7.31
N LEU A 322 -7.75 22.75 -6.19
CA LEU A 322 -6.40 23.23 -5.85
C LEU A 322 -5.45 22.04 -5.69
N SER A 323 -5.85 21.02 -4.94
CA SER A 323 -5.09 19.81 -4.70
C SER A 323 -4.76 19.08 -6.01
N LEU A 324 -5.74 18.87 -6.90
CA LEU A 324 -5.50 18.28 -8.21
C LEU A 324 -4.52 19.11 -9.06
N SER A 325 -4.62 20.44 -8.99
CA SER A 325 -3.70 21.34 -9.69
C SER A 325 -2.27 21.20 -9.17
N ILE A 326 -2.11 21.11 -7.84
CA ILE A 326 -0.81 20.86 -7.19
C ILE A 326 -0.27 19.49 -7.58
N VAL A 327 -1.06 18.42 -7.52
CA VAL A 327 -0.68 17.06 -7.96
C VAL A 327 -0.13 17.10 -9.39
N LYS A 328 -0.85 17.74 -10.32
CA LYS A 328 -0.40 17.90 -11.71
C LYS A 328 0.90 18.67 -11.82
N LEU A 329 1.14 19.66 -10.94
CA LEU A 329 2.38 20.43 -10.95
C LEU A 329 3.56 19.70 -10.31
N LEU A 330 3.32 18.84 -9.31
CA LEU A 330 4.33 18.02 -8.66
C LEU A 330 5.01 17.04 -9.62
N GLY A 331 4.23 16.46 -10.54
CA GLY A 331 4.70 15.41 -11.44
C GLY A 331 4.52 14.01 -10.85
N SER A 332 5.02 13.01 -11.57
CA SER A 332 4.84 11.59 -11.22
C SER A 332 5.96 11.09 -10.33
N ALA A 333 5.61 10.26 -9.35
CA ALA A 333 6.60 9.48 -8.63
C ALA A 333 7.12 8.32 -9.51
N GLU A 334 8.40 8.00 -9.38
CA GLU A 334 9.12 7.01 -10.18
C GLU A 334 9.74 5.92 -9.29
N TYR A 335 9.94 4.73 -9.87
CA TYR A 335 10.81 3.73 -9.26
C TYR A 335 12.23 3.98 -9.77
N VAL A 336 13.19 4.08 -8.85
CA VAL A 336 14.60 4.22 -9.19
C VAL A 336 15.40 3.18 -8.42
N ARG A 337 16.41 2.61 -9.06
CA ARG A 337 17.39 1.78 -8.37
C ARG A 337 18.28 2.66 -7.50
N LYS A 338 18.57 2.21 -6.28
CA LYS A 338 19.54 2.80 -5.35
C LYS A 338 20.58 1.75 -4.95
N ARG A 339 21.86 2.08 -5.06
CA ARG A 339 22.95 1.29 -4.47
C ARG A 339 23.13 1.58 -2.97
N PRO A 340 23.66 0.64 -2.18
CA PRO A 340 24.00 0.91 -0.79
C PRO A 340 24.95 2.10 -0.63
N GLY A 341 24.59 3.07 0.22
CA GLY A 341 25.35 4.30 0.45
C GLY A 341 25.22 5.37 -0.65
N GLU A 342 24.47 5.11 -1.73
CA GLU A 342 24.16 6.12 -2.74
C GLU A 342 23.11 7.10 -2.22
N ALA A 343 23.33 8.39 -2.40
CA ALA A 343 22.31 9.39 -2.11
C ALA A 343 21.28 9.43 -3.25
N VAL A 344 20.02 9.18 -2.92
CA VAL A 344 18.89 9.32 -3.84
C VAL A 344 17.90 10.28 -3.21
N GLN A 345 17.29 11.15 -4.03
CA GLN A 345 16.26 12.07 -3.52
C GLN A 345 15.09 11.27 -2.93
N GLY A 346 14.53 11.77 -1.83
CA GLY A 346 13.36 11.18 -1.21
C GLY A 346 12.06 11.40 -1.97
N HIS A 347 10.96 11.13 -1.29
CA HIS A 347 9.61 11.36 -1.77
C HIS A 347 9.06 12.69 -1.24
N PHE A 348 9.16 13.75 -2.05
CA PHE A 348 8.76 15.12 -1.71
C PHE A 348 7.36 15.21 -1.11
N GLY A 349 6.37 14.57 -1.76
CA GLY A 349 4.97 14.62 -1.29
C GLY A 349 4.71 13.93 0.05
N LEU A 350 5.56 12.97 0.42
CA LEU A 350 5.42 12.22 1.67
C LEU A 350 6.39 12.72 2.75
N ALA A 351 7.30 13.64 2.42
CA ALA A 351 8.40 14.07 3.28
C ALA A 351 9.18 12.89 3.90
N VAL A 352 9.64 11.95 3.05
CA VAL A 352 10.43 10.78 3.47
C VAL A 352 11.64 10.63 2.58
N ASP A 353 12.82 10.40 3.15
CA ASP A 353 14.05 10.21 2.38
C ASP A 353 14.17 8.80 1.78
N ASP A 354 13.97 7.75 2.60
CA ASP A 354 14.07 6.36 2.16
C ASP A 354 12.70 5.70 2.09
N TYR A 355 12.13 5.62 0.88
CA TYR A 355 10.80 5.04 0.64
C TYR A 355 10.84 4.00 -0.49
N THR A 356 10.10 2.91 -0.33
CA THR A 356 9.87 1.88 -1.35
C THR A 356 8.43 1.37 -1.26
N HIS A 357 8.00 0.51 -2.17
CA HIS A 357 6.75 -0.22 -1.99
C HIS A 357 7.06 -1.67 -1.62
N ALA A 358 6.47 -2.14 -0.53
CA ALA A 358 6.67 -3.47 0.01
C ALA A 358 5.39 -4.10 0.61
N THR A 359 4.25 -3.42 0.51
CA THR A 359 3.02 -3.75 1.25
C THR A 359 1.88 -4.27 0.38
N ALA A 360 2.06 -4.41 -0.94
CA ALA A 360 1.03 -4.90 -1.85
C ALA A 360 1.54 -5.86 -2.95
N PRO A 361 2.25 -6.95 -2.60
CA PRO A 361 2.88 -7.83 -3.58
C PRO A 361 1.89 -8.63 -4.45
N ASN A 362 0.61 -8.78 -4.08
CA ASN A 362 -0.36 -9.46 -4.96
C ASN A 362 -0.72 -8.64 -6.20
N ARG A 363 -0.50 -7.32 -6.16
CA ARG A 363 -0.96 -6.37 -7.19
C ARG A 363 0.09 -5.39 -7.67
N ARG A 364 1.32 -5.44 -7.16
CA ARG A 364 2.45 -4.60 -7.61
C ARG A 364 3.74 -5.42 -7.69
N PHE A 365 4.33 -5.47 -8.87
CA PHE A 365 5.56 -6.22 -9.13
C PHE A 365 6.78 -5.65 -8.38
N PRO A 366 6.95 -4.32 -8.24
CA PRO A 366 8.03 -3.76 -7.42
C PRO A 366 8.01 -4.22 -5.96
N ASP A 367 6.82 -4.48 -5.39
CA ASP A 367 6.68 -5.04 -4.04
C ASP A 367 7.15 -6.50 -4.00
N LEU A 368 6.86 -7.29 -5.04
CA LEU A 368 7.33 -8.67 -5.17
C LEU A 368 8.87 -8.73 -5.33
N VAL A 369 9.45 -7.83 -6.12
CA VAL A 369 10.91 -7.64 -6.22
C VAL A 369 11.50 -7.29 -4.85
N THR A 370 10.90 -6.32 -4.16
CA THR A 370 11.33 -5.91 -2.82
C THR A 370 11.24 -7.05 -1.81
N GLN A 371 10.17 -7.84 -1.85
CA GLN A 371 9.99 -9.01 -1.00
C GLN A 371 11.09 -10.06 -1.22
N ARG A 372 11.46 -10.32 -2.48
CA ARG A 372 12.57 -11.22 -2.83
C ARG A 372 13.91 -10.73 -2.30
N LEU A 373 14.20 -9.44 -2.44
CA LEU A 373 15.41 -8.82 -1.89
C LEU A 373 15.46 -8.95 -0.37
N VAL A 374 14.33 -8.69 0.31
CA VAL A 374 14.24 -8.86 1.78
C VAL A 374 14.48 -10.31 2.18
N LYS A 375 13.87 -11.28 1.51
CA LYS A 375 14.06 -12.71 1.82
C LYS A 375 15.51 -13.16 1.58
N ALA A 376 16.16 -12.66 0.53
CA ALA A 376 17.57 -12.91 0.28
C ALA A 376 18.46 -12.34 1.40
N ALA A 377 18.21 -11.08 1.81
CA ALA A 377 18.90 -10.42 2.91
C ALA A 377 18.72 -11.15 4.25
N LEU A 378 17.50 -11.56 4.60
CA LEU A 378 17.22 -12.33 5.81
C LEU A 378 17.95 -13.69 5.83
N ALA A 379 18.17 -14.29 4.66
CA ALA A 379 18.88 -15.55 4.52
C ALA A 379 20.40 -15.39 4.35
N GLY A 380 20.93 -14.16 4.31
CA GLY A 380 22.33 -13.89 4.01
C GLY A 380 22.76 -14.36 2.61
N ARG A 381 21.84 -14.40 1.64
CA ARG A 381 22.07 -14.86 0.27
C ARG A 381 22.22 -13.69 -0.70
N PRO A 382 23.03 -13.80 -1.77
CA PRO A 382 23.13 -12.75 -2.77
C PRO A 382 21.77 -12.30 -3.33
N SER A 383 21.70 -11.06 -3.83
CA SER A 383 20.51 -10.55 -4.53
C SER A 383 20.10 -11.51 -5.65
N PRO A 384 18.80 -11.84 -5.78
CA PRO A 384 18.30 -12.63 -6.91
C PRO A 384 18.29 -11.83 -8.24
N TYR A 385 18.48 -10.52 -8.15
CA TYR A 385 18.51 -9.59 -9.28
C TYR A 385 19.88 -8.95 -9.46
N GLY A 386 20.31 -8.81 -10.72
CA GLY A 386 21.46 -7.98 -11.08
C GLY A 386 21.13 -6.48 -10.99
N GLU A 387 22.15 -5.63 -10.90
CA GLU A 387 21.93 -4.17 -10.81
C GLU A 387 21.35 -3.53 -12.07
N GLU A 388 21.54 -4.13 -13.24
CA GLU A 388 20.93 -3.65 -14.49
C GLU A 388 19.50 -4.18 -14.67
N GLU A 389 19.17 -5.28 -13.98
CA GLU A 389 17.83 -5.86 -13.96
C GLU A 389 16.89 -5.10 -13.01
N LEU A 390 17.45 -4.50 -11.94
CA LEU A 390 16.79 -3.55 -11.03
C LEU A 390 16.78 -2.13 -11.63
#